data_AF-A0A3A2ZPH5-F1
#
_entry.id   AF-A0A3A2ZPH5-F1
#
_cell.length_a   1.000
_cell.length_b   1.000
_cell.length_c   1.000
_cell.angle_alpha   90.00
_cell.angle_beta   90.00
_cell.angle_gamma   90.00
#
_symmetry.space_group_name_H-M   'P 1'
#
loop_
_entity.id
_entity.type
_entity.pdbx_description
1 polymer ?
#
loop_
_entity_poly.entity_id
_entity_poly.type
_entity_poly.pdbx_seq_one_letter_code
_entity_poly.pdbx_strand_id
1 'polypeptide(L)'
;MKTTLCIQGDIRFTDVQLADCGSTVPADSAYARDGDLIGAPIWRSPEAQLRIGWSTSTDIWLFGAMLITLLYGDNFFLFKSDVPFGHEEYELKILKRQCQFFGPFPLTYREICPQETLNVLAHIMQSISPEEKKPFNLISEREISKEDKEFVLKIRKLNPRDRPSAAELLEDKWFDGNA
;
A
#
# COMPACT_ATOMS: atom_id res chain seq x y z
N MET A 1 -8.50 -27.31 0.72
CA MET A 1 -9.66 -26.76 -0.01
C MET A 1 -9.12 -26.09 -1.26
N LYS A 2 -9.35 -26.68 -2.43
CA LYS A 2 -9.06 -26.03 -3.72
C LYS A 2 -10.32 -25.31 -4.15
N THR A 3 -10.27 -23.99 -4.22
CA THR A 3 -11.30 -23.23 -4.93
C THR A 3 -10.70 -22.87 -6.28
N THR A 4 -10.92 -23.75 -7.25
CA THR A 4 -10.69 -23.44 -8.66
C THR A 4 -11.81 -22.48 -9.10
N LEU A 5 -11.49 -21.21 -9.32
CA LEU A 5 -12.37 -20.32 -10.07
C LEU A 5 -12.18 -20.62 -11.56
N CYS A 6 -12.98 -21.55 -12.10
CA CYS A 6 -13.25 -21.57 -13.53
C CYS A 6 -14.21 -20.41 -13.82
N ILE A 7 -13.69 -19.28 -14.29
CA ILE A 7 -14.54 -18.21 -14.80
C ILE A 7 -14.78 -18.49 -16.29
N GLN A 8 -15.91 -19.14 -16.59
CA GLN A 8 -16.48 -19.19 -17.93
C GLN A 8 -17.63 -18.18 -17.98
N GLY A 9 -17.36 -16.99 -18.55
CA GLY A 9 -18.33 -15.91 -18.75
C GLY A 9 -17.83 -14.53 -18.29
N ASP A 10 -18.32 -13.46 -18.92
CA ASP A 10 -18.06 -12.06 -18.53
C ASP A 10 -18.83 -11.72 -17.24
N ILE A 11 -18.26 -12.10 -16.09
CA ILE A 11 -18.81 -11.71 -14.78
C ILE A 11 -18.43 -10.24 -14.55
N ARG A 12 -19.38 -9.33 -14.76
CA ARG A 12 -19.25 -7.91 -14.43
C ARG A 12 -19.89 -7.63 -13.08
N PHE A 13 -19.11 -7.15 -12.12
CA PHE A 13 -19.63 -6.61 -10.87
C PHE A 13 -20.09 -5.17 -11.11
N THR A 14 -21.36 -4.90 -10.88
CA THR A 14 -21.94 -3.55 -11.01
C THR A 14 -22.22 -2.89 -9.67
N ASP A 15 -22.53 -3.71 -8.65
CA ASP A 15 -23.00 -3.25 -7.35
C ASP A 15 -22.05 -3.74 -6.24
N VAL A 16 -20.88 -3.11 -6.18
CA VAL A 16 -19.90 -3.34 -5.11
C VAL A 16 -20.12 -2.32 -4.00
N GLN A 17 -20.19 -2.78 -2.75
CA GLN A 17 -20.38 -1.94 -1.57
C GLN A 17 -19.25 -2.17 -0.58
N LEU A 18 -18.71 -1.09 -0.02
CA LEU A 18 -17.87 -1.18 1.16
C LEU A 18 -18.73 -1.55 2.37
N ALA A 19 -18.24 -2.48 3.17
CA ALA A 19 -18.88 -2.94 4.40
C ALA A 19 -17.89 -2.81 5.57
N ASP A 20 -18.35 -3.18 6.77
CA ASP A 20 -17.54 -3.17 8.00
C ASP A 20 -16.97 -1.79 8.36
N CYS A 21 -17.87 -0.81 8.53
CA CYS A 21 -17.48 0.53 8.94
C CYS A 21 -17.16 0.66 10.45
N GLY A 22 -16.99 -0.45 11.17
CA GLY A 22 -16.80 -0.47 12.63
C GLY A 22 -15.52 0.22 13.11
N SER A 23 -14.53 0.40 12.22
CA SER A 23 -13.27 1.11 12.50
C SER A 23 -13.16 2.46 11.78
N THR A 24 -14.24 2.98 11.19
CA THR A 24 -14.21 4.27 10.51
C THR A 24 -14.13 5.42 11.51
N VAL A 25 -13.43 6.48 11.12
CA VAL A 25 -13.34 7.72 11.90
C VAL A 25 -13.61 8.92 11.01
N PRO A 26 -14.09 10.05 11.58
CA PRO A 26 -14.12 11.32 10.87
C PRO A 26 -12.72 11.73 10.38
N ALA A 27 -12.65 12.38 9.21
CA ALA A 27 -11.39 12.79 8.60
C ALA A 27 -10.58 13.79 9.47
N ASP A 28 -11.26 14.53 10.35
CA ASP A 28 -10.70 15.49 11.30
C ASP A 28 -10.55 14.91 12.72
N SER A 29 -10.69 13.59 12.88
CA SER A 29 -10.59 12.94 14.19
C SER A 29 -9.20 13.08 14.81
N ALA A 30 -9.16 13.16 16.15
CA ALA A 30 -7.90 13.11 16.89
C ALA A 30 -7.17 11.78 16.67
N TYR A 31 -7.90 10.66 16.62
CA TYR A 31 -7.35 9.32 16.30
C TYR A 31 -6.44 9.32 15.06
N ALA A 32 -6.92 9.93 13.97
CA ALA A 32 -6.17 10.03 12.73
C ALA A 32 -4.96 10.96 12.84
N ARG A 33 -5.13 12.14 13.46
CA ARG A 33 -4.05 13.11 13.64
C ARG A 33 -2.95 12.63 14.57
N ASP A 34 -3.31 11.93 15.63
CA ASP A 34 -2.40 11.48 16.69
C ASP A 34 -1.68 10.18 16.32
N GLY A 35 -2.01 9.59 15.16
CA GLY A 35 -1.32 8.41 14.63
C GLY A 35 -1.69 7.11 15.35
N ASP A 36 -2.95 7.00 15.78
CA ASP A 36 -3.44 5.76 16.39
C ASP A 36 -3.37 4.60 15.40
N LEU A 37 -3.05 3.41 15.91
CA LEU A 37 -2.86 2.23 15.06
C LEU A 37 -4.18 1.80 14.45
N ILE A 38 -4.17 1.65 13.13
CA ILE A 38 -5.32 1.18 12.34
C ILE A 38 -4.95 0.01 11.44
N GLY A 39 -5.93 -0.82 11.13
CA GLY A 39 -5.80 -1.92 10.16
C GLY A 39 -4.79 -3.01 10.55
N ALA A 40 -4.81 -4.09 9.80
CA ALA A 40 -3.81 -5.15 9.95
C ALA A 40 -2.47 -4.71 9.33
N PRO A 41 -1.32 -4.99 9.99
CA PRO A 41 -0.01 -4.45 9.60
C PRO A 41 0.34 -4.59 8.11
N ILE A 42 0.01 -5.73 7.49
CA ILE A 42 0.35 -6.03 6.09
C ILE A 42 -0.31 -5.08 5.08
N TRP A 43 -1.37 -4.38 5.49
CA TRP A 43 -2.13 -3.46 4.64
C TRP A 43 -1.76 -1.99 4.87
N ARG A 44 -1.24 -1.65 6.06
CA ARG A 44 -1.07 -0.26 6.50
C ARG A 44 -0.22 0.56 5.54
N SER A 45 -0.60 1.83 5.42
CA SER A 45 0.23 2.87 4.79
C SER A 45 1.52 3.08 5.57
N PRO A 46 2.58 3.63 4.95
CA PRO A 46 3.80 3.93 5.67
C PRO A 46 3.55 4.89 6.82
N GLU A 47 2.71 5.92 6.64
CA GLU A 47 2.39 6.87 7.70
C GLU A 47 1.60 6.25 8.87
N ALA A 48 0.69 5.30 8.60
CA ALA A 48 0.00 4.56 9.65
C ALA A 48 0.93 3.56 10.36
N GLN A 49 1.85 2.94 9.61
CA GLN A 49 2.87 2.03 10.14
C GLN A 49 3.89 2.77 11.03
N LEU A 50 4.19 4.03 10.70
CA LEU A 50 5.11 4.91 11.44
C LEU A 50 4.42 5.70 12.56
N ARG A 51 3.08 5.70 12.61
CA ARG A 51 2.27 6.42 13.59
C ARG A 51 2.54 7.93 13.61
N ILE A 52 2.69 8.54 12.43
CA ILE A 52 3.00 9.97 12.25
C ILE A 52 1.77 10.80 11.85
N GLY A 53 0.57 10.27 12.14
CA GLY A 53 -0.69 10.79 11.65
C GLY A 53 -1.03 10.27 10.25
N TRP A 54 -2.31 10.01 10.00
CA TRP A 54 -2.82 9.48 8.75
C TRP A 54 -4.13 10.18 8.35
N SER A 55 -4.55 9.98 7.10
CA SER A 55 -5.71 10.63 6.50
C SER A 55 -6.35 9.73 5.43
N THR A 56 -7.29 10.24 4.65
CA THR A 56 -7.92 9.54 3.50
C THR A 56 -6.89 9.03 2.48
N SER A 57 -5.69 9.61 2.43
CA SER A 57 -4.57 9.08 1.63
C SER A 57 -4.12 7.67 2.04
N THR A 58 -4.38 7.24 3.28
CA THR A 58 -4.18 5.85 3.72
C THR A 58 -5.16 4.90 3.05
N ASP A 59 -6.41 5.31 2.81
CA ASP A 59 -7.38 4.50 2.07
C ASP A 59 -6.94 4.29 0.62
N ILE A 60 -6.33 5.30 0.00
CA ILE A 60 -5.75 5.21 -1.35
C ILE A 60 -4.59 4.19 -1.40
N TRP A 61 -3.74 4.20 -0.37
CA TRP A 61 -2.69 3.19 -0.24
C TRP A 61 -3.27 1.78 -0.09
N LEU A 62 -4.27 1.62 0.79
CA LEU A 62 -4.96 0.36 1.04
C LEU A 62 -5.63 -0.17 -0.23
N PHE A 63 -6.31 0.70 -0.99
CA PHE A 63 -6.90 0.37 -2.28
C PHE A 63 -5.85 -0.18 -3.25
N GLY A 64 -4.68 0.46 -3.35
CA GLY A 64 -3.59 -0.05 -4.18
C GLY A 64 -2.99 -1.38 -3.69
N ALA A 65 -2.92 -1.61 -2.37
CA ALA A 65 -2.48 -2.90 -1.84
C ALA A 65 -3.48 -4.01 -2.17
N MET A 66 -4.78 -3.74 -2.03
CA MET A 66 -5.86 -4.64 -2.40
C MET A 66 -5.83 -4.95 -3.90
N LEU A 67 -5.65 -3.94 -4.76
CA LEU A 67 -5.56 -4.12 -6.20
C LEU A 67 -4.41 -5.07 -6.58
N ILE A 68 -3.23 -4.91 -5.99
CA ILE A 68 -2.11 -5.84 -6.22
C ILE A 68 -2.47 -7.27 -5.80
N THR A 69 -3.11 -7.46 -4.64
CA THR A 69 -3.55 -8.79 -4.19
C THR A 69 -4.57 -9.41 -5.15
N LEU A 70 -5.48 -8.61 -5.71
CA LEU A 70 -6.47 -9.09 -6.69
C LEU A 70 -5.85 -9.42 -8.05
N LEU A 71 -4.92 -8.58 -8.55
CA LEU A 71 -4.24 -8.79 -9.82
C LEU A 71 -3.37 -10.06 -9.81
N TYR A 72 -2.66 -10.31 -8.70
CA TYR A 72 -1.79 -11.48 -8.57
C TYR A 72 -2.52 -12.74 -8.11
N GLY A 73 -3.64 -12.62 -7.40
CA GLY A 73 -4.39 -13.74 -6.86
C GLY A 73 -3.66 -14.51 -5.75
N ASP A 74 -4.10 -15.74 -5.48
CA ASP A 74 -3.45 -16.72 -4.59
C ASP A 74 -3.03 -16.21 -3.19
N ASN A 75 -3.78 -15.27 -2.62
CA ASN A 75 -3.44 -14.61 -1.34
C ASN A 75 -2.05 -13.95 -1.37
N PHE A 76 -1.68 -13.36 -2.50
CA PHE A 76 -0.43 -12.62 -2.66
C PHE A 76 -0.48 -11.30 -1.89
N PHE A 77 0.23 -11.25 -0.77
CA PHE A 77 0.38 -10.04 0.05
C PHE A 77 1.79 -9.48 -0.13
N LEU A 78 1.91 -8.40 -0.91
CA LEU A 78 3.21 -7.84 -1.35
C LEU A 78 4.17 -7.51 -0.19
N PHE A 79 3.63 -7.02 0.94
CA PHE A 79 4.42 -6.62 2.11
C PHE A 79 4.45 -7.65 3.22
N LYS A 80 4.01 -8.90 2.96
CA LYS A 80 4.06 -9.94 3.98
C LYS A 80 5.49 -10.10 4.50
N SER A 81 5.61 -10.04 5.82
CA SER A 81 6.85 -10.28 6.53
C SER A 81 7.30 -11.74 6.36
N ASP A 82 8.62 -11.96 6.35
CA ASP A 82 9.25 -13.28 6.40
C ASP A 82 9.35 -13.83 7.84
N VAL A 83 9.02 -13.01 8.85
CA VAL A 83 8.89 -13.44 10.26
C VAL A 83 7.40 -13.57 10.63
N PRO A 84 7.06 -14.44 11.60
CA PRO A 84 5.67 -14.62 12.03
C PRO A 84 5.13 -13.38 12.74
N PHE A 85 3.81 -13.26 12.77
CA PHE A 85 3.11 -12.26 13.57
C PHE A 85 3.50 -12.37 15.05
N GLY A 86 3.71 -11.24 15.72
CA GLY A 86 4.19 -11.17 17.11
C GLY A 86 5.71 -11.13 17.26
N HIS A 87 6.47 -11.38 16.19
CA HIS A 87 7.91 -11.15 16.20
C HIS A 87 8.21 -9.64 16.32
N GLU A 88 9.22 -9.25 17.09
CA GLU A 88 9.54 -7.83 17.36
C GLU A 88 9.83 -7.04 16.07
N GLU A 89 10.50 -7.67 15.10
CA GLU A 89 10.79 -7.06 13.80
C GLU A 89 9.63 -7.11 12.80
N TYR A 90 8.48 -7.73 13.13
CA TYR A 90 7.41 -8.00 12.16
C TYR A 90 6.96 -6.74 11.41
N GLU A 91 6.70 -5.67 12.17
CA GLU A 91 6.28 -4.36 11.68
C GLU A 91 7.39 -3.63 10.91
N LEU A 92 8.64 -3.74 11.38
CA LEU A 92 9.81 -3.15 10.72
C LEU A 92 10.06 -3.80 9.35
N LYS A 93 9.89 -5.12 9.25
CA LYS A 93 10.07 -5.86 8.00
C LYS A 93 8.98 -5.58 6.98
N ILE A 94 7.75 -5.27 7.41
CA ILE A 94 6.71 -4.75 6.52
C ILE A 94 7.16 -3.40 5.93
N LEU A 95 7.67 -2.50 6.75
CA LEU A 95 8.16 -1.20 6.29
C LEU A 95 9.40 -1.35 5.37
N LYS A 96 10.31 -2.30 5.66
CA LYS A 96 11.42 -2.69 4.76
C LYS A 96 10.88 -3.15 3.40
N ARG A 97 9.85 -3.99 3.37
CA ARG A 97 9.19 -4.46 2.14
C ARG A 97 8.60 -3.29 1.35
N GLN A 98 7.88 -2.37 2.01
CA GLN A 98 7.35 -1.18 1.35
C GLN A 98 8.48 -0.38 0.66
N CYS A 99 9.62 -0.22 1.33
CA CYS A 99 10.79 0.45 0.78
C CYS A 99 11.49 -0.35 -0.35
N GLN A 100 11.52 -1.69 -0.27
CA GLN A 100 12.11 -2.53 -1.34
C GLN A 100 11.38 -2.36 -2.67
N PHE A 101 10.06 -2.18 -2.64
CA PHE A 101 9.21 -2.07 -3.83
C PHE A 101 8.99 -0.62 -4.30
N PHE A 102 8.75 0.31 -3.37
CA PHE A 102 8.34 1.68 -3.70
C PHE A 102 9.31 2.76 -3.20
N GLY A 103 10.41 2.35 -2.58
CA GLY A 103 11.42 3.25 -2.04
C GLY A 103 12.41 3.80 -3.07
N PRO A 104 13.33 4.65 -2.60
CA PRO A 104 13.57 5.03 -1.19
C PRO A 104 12.49 5.94 -0.61
N PHE A 105 12.45 6.06 0.74
CA PHE A 105 11.62 7.09 1.38
C PHE A 105 12.11 8.50 0.99
N PRO A 106 11.20 9.40 0.58
CA PRO A 106 11.60 10.70 0.09
C PRO A 106 12.05 11.62 1.23
N LEU A 107 12.94 12.58 0.92
CA LEU A 107 13.47 13.52 1.89
C LEU A 107 12.41 14.41 2.55
N THR A 108 11.25 14.56 1.90
CA THR A 108 10.08 15.30 2.39
C THR A 108 9.49 14.70 3.67
N TYR A 109 9.87 13.48 4.05
CA TYR A 109 9.52 12.91 5.36
C TYR A 109 10.06 13.74 6.53
N ARG A 110 11.11 14.55 6.33
CA ARG A 110 11.63 15.47 7.35
C ARG A 110 10.61 16.52 7.81
N GLU A 111 9.58 16.77 7.00
CA GLU A 111 8.52 17.74 7.29
C GLU A 111 7.39 17.14 8.15
N ILE A 112 7.28 15.81 8.19
CA ILE A 112 6.14 15.09 8.80
C ILE A 112 6.55 14.06 9.85
N CYS A 113 7.85 13.84 10.05
CA CYS A 113 8.37 12.86 11.01
C CYS A 113 9.27 13.50 12.05
N PRO A 114 9.22 13.03 13.31
CA PRO A 114 10.24 13.35 14.30
C PRO A 114 11.59 12.68 13.94
N GLN A 115 12.67 13.16 14.54
CA GLN A 115 14.03 12.74 14.21
C GLN A 115 14.27 11.24 14.46
N GLU A 116 13.65 10.68 15.50
CA GLU A 116 13.73 9.27 15.85
C GLU A 116 13.17 8.40 14.72
N THR A 117 12.01 8.78 14.17
CA THR A 117 11.37 8.11 13.04
C THR A 117 12.24 8.21 11.77
N LEU A 118 12.86 9.37 11.52
CA LEU A 118 13.80 9.55 10.41
C LEU A 118 15.02 8.63 10.53
N ASN A 119 15.53 8.41 11.74
CA ASN A 119 16.64 7.50 12.00
C ASN A 119 16.25 6.05 11.69
N VAL A 120 15.03 5.63 12.04
CA VAL A 120 14.48 4.32 11.68
C VAL A 120 14.40 4.16 10.16
N LEU A 121 13.89 5.17 9.45
CA LEU A 121 13.83 5.13 7.97
C LEU A 121 15.21 5.05 7.34
N ALA A 122 16.18 5.82 7.85
CA ALA A 122 17.57 5.77 7.40
C ALA A 122 18.17 4.36 7.61
N HIS A 123 17.94 3.75 8.78
CA HIS A 123 18.37 2.39 9.07
C HIS A 123 17.76 1.38 8.10
N ILE A 124 16.45 1.45 7.85
CA ILE A 124 15.77 0.58 6.87
C ILE A 124 16.42 0.71 5.49
N MET A 125 16.56 1.94 4.99
CA MET A 125 17.13 2.18 3.65
C MET A 125 18.58 1.68 3.54
N GLN A 126 19.37 1.78 4.60
CA GLN A 126 20.75 1.27 4.64
C GLN A 126 20.81 -0.27 4.76
N SER A 127 19.80 -0.89 5.37
CA SER A 127 19.71 -2.35 5.53
C SER A 127 19.24 -3.10 4.28
N ILE A 128 18.79 -2.40 3.24
CA ILE A 128 18.36 -3.02 1.98
C ILE A 128 19.55 -3.07 1.03
N SER A 129 20.08 -4.27 0.81
CA SER A 129 21.16 -4.45 -0.16
C SER A 129 20.66 -4.30 -1.61
N PRO A 130 21.55 -4.03 -2.59
CA PRO A 130 21.16 -3.89 -3.99
C PRO A 130 20.35 -5.08 -4.54
N GLU A 131 20.71 -6.31 -4.17
CA GLU A 131 20.04 -7.55 -4.56
C GLU A 131 18.68 -7.77 -3.86
N GLU A 132 18.46 -7.13 -2.71
CA GLU A 132 17.18 -7.13 -2.02
C GLU A 132 16.19 -6.11 -2.61
N LYS A 133 16.65 -5.14 -3.40
CA LYS A 133 15.78 -4.16 -4.06
C LYS A 133 14.91 -4.83 -5.11
N LYS A 134 13.61 -4.55 -5.06
CA LYS A 134 12.60 -5.10 -5.97
C LYS A 134 11.71 -3.98 -6.50
N PRO A 135 12.28 -2.96 -7.16
CA PRO A 135 11.54 -1.76 -7.49
C PRO A 135 10.36 -2.13 -8.41
N PHE A 136 9.15 -1.73 -8.00
CA PHE A 136 7.90 -2.18 -8.62
C PHE A 136 7.81 -1.76 -10.10
N ASN A 137 8.43 -0.64 -10.46
CA ASN A 137 8.49 -0.17 -11.85
C ASN A 137 9.28 -1.09 -12.80
N LEU A 138 10.16 -1.94 -12.28
CA LEU A 138 10.93 -2.92 -13.06
C LEU A 138 10.23 -4.28 -13.17
N ILE A 139 9.04 -4.46 -12.56
CA ILE A 139 8.27 -5.69 -12.73
C ILE A 139 7.88 -5.85 -14.20
N SER A 140 8.07 -7.07 -14.72
CA SER A 140 7.85 -7.38 -16.13
C SER A 140 6.37 -7.36 -16.51
N GLU A 141 6.08 -7.09 -17.78
CA GLU A 141 4.71 -7.11 -18.30
C GLU A 141 4.07 -8.51 -18.34
N ARG A 142 4.85 -9.57 -18.07
CA ARG A 142 4.31 -10.92 -17.88
C ARG A 142 3.58 -11.10 -16.54
N GLU A 143 3.92 -10.28 -15.55
CA GLU A 143 3.38 -10.36 -14.20
C GLU A 143 2.21 -9.37 -13.99
N ILE A 144 2.30 -8.19 -14.62
CA ILE A 144 1.31 -7.13 -14.50
C ILE A 144 1.27 -6.33 -15.80
N SER A 145 0.08 -6.03 -16.31
CA SER A 145 -0.05 -5.23 -17.53
C SER A 145 0.62 -3.86 -17.36
N LYS A 146 1.01 -3.24 -18.47
CA LYS A 146 1.60 -1.90 -18.43
C LYS A 146 0.66 -0.89 -17.78
N GLU A 147 -0.62 -0.95 -18.13
CA GLU A 147 -1.66 -0.06 -17.62
C GLU A 147 -1.90 -0.22 -16.12
N ASP A 148 -2.04 -1.46 -15.63
CA ASP A 148 -2.19 -1.73 -14.19
C ASP A 148 -0.95 -1.28 -13.41
N LYS A 149 0.25 -1.52 -13.95
CA LYS A 149 1.51 -1.09 -13.32
C LYS A 149 1.59 0.42 -13.23
N GLU A 150 1.26 1.14 -14.29
CA GLU A 150 1.22 2.61 -14.31
C GLU A 150 0.24 3.15 -13.27
N PHE A 151 -0.96 2.55 -13.16
CA PHE A 151 -1.96 2.93 -12.17
C PHE A 151 -1.52 2.64 -10.74
N VAL A 152 -0.97 1.45 -10.47
CA VAL A 152 -0.42 1.09 -9.15
C VAL A 152 0.70 2.06 -8.75
N LEU A 153 1.65 2.38 -9.64
CA LEU A 153 2.74 3.31 -9.35
C LEU A 153 2.26 4.75 -9.09
N LYS A 154 1.08 5.13 -9.59
CA LYS A 154 0.44 6.43 -9.34
C LYS A 154 -0.09 6.54 -7.92
N ILE A 155 -0.77 5.52 -7.43
CA ILE A 155 -1.44 5.55 -6.11
C ILE A 155 -0.55 5.06 -4.96
N ARG A 156 0.50 4.30 -5.25
CA ARG A 156 1.41 3.71 -4.26
C ARG A 156 2.61 4.60 -3.94
N LYS A 157 2.38 5.90 -3.71
CA LYS A 157 3.45 6.81 -3.28
C LYS A 157 3.75 6.64 -1.79
N LEU A 158 5.04 6.63 -1.42
CA LEU A 158 5.42 6.53 0.00
C LEU A 158 4.96 7.76 0.78
N ASN A 159 5.16 8.97 0.26
CA ASN A 159 4.65 10.18 0.89
C ASN A 159 3.14 10.31 0.65
N PRO A 160 2.31 10.40 1.71
CA PRO A 160 0.86 10.46 1.56
C PRO A 160 0.39 11.67 0.75
N ARG A 161 1.14 12.78 0.78
CA ARG A 161 0.81 14.03 0.08
C ARG A 161 0.93 13.93 -1.44
N ASP A 162 1.64 12.92 -1.94
CA ASP A 162 1.83 12.70 -3.38
C ASP A 162 0.79 11.73 -3.95
N ARG A 163 -0.12 11.21 -3.11
CA ARG A 163 -1.19 10.31 -3.55
C ARG A 163 -2.40 11.14 -4.02
N PRO A 164 -3.00 10.80 -5.17
CA PRO A 164 -4.25 11.42 -5.60
C PRO A 164 -5.38 11.06 -4.64
N SER A 165 -6.38 11.93 -4.56
CA SER A 165 -7.65 11.65 -3.90
C SER A 165 -8.46 10.61 -4.69
N ALA A 166 -9.46 10.02 -4.03
CA ALA A 166 -10.38 9.11 -4.70
C ALA A 166 -11.14 9.79 -5.85
N ALA A 167 -11.51 11.06 -5.70
CA ALA A 167 -12.20 11.81 -6.74
C ALA A 167 -11.31 12.01 -7.97
N GLU A 168 -10.05 12.41 -7.79
CA GLU A 168 -9.08 12.54 -8.89
C GLU A 168 -8.79 11.19 -9.56
N LEU A 169 -8.79 10.09 -8.79
CA LEU A 169 -8.59 8.76 -9.37
C LEU A 169 -9.75 8.29 -10.24
N LEU A 170 -10.98 8.69 -9.95
CA LEU A 170 -12.12 8.32 -10.78
C LEU A 170 -12.08 8.94 -12.17
N GLU A 171 -11.30 10.00 -12.36
CA GLU A 171 -11.04 10.62 -13.67
C GLU A 171 -9.87 9.96 -14.42
N ASP A 172 -9.24 8.94 -13.84
CA ASP A 172 -8.10 8.28 -14.45
C ASP A 172 -8.52 7.34 -15.60
N LYS A 173 -7.79 7.41 -16.71
CA LYS A 173 -8.02 6.56 -17.90
C LYS A 173 -8.05 5.06 -17.60
N TRP A 174 -7.43 4.61 -16.50
CA TRP A 174 -7.48 3.21 -16.08
C TRP A 174 -8.93 2.72 -15.87
N PHE A 175 -9.84 3.62 -15.47
CA PHE A 175 -11.26 3.32 -15.30
C PHE A 175 -12.07 3.32 -16.60
N ASP A 176 -11.50 3.74 -17.74
CA ASP A 176 -12.20 3.76 -19.03
C ASP A 176 -12.38 2.35 -19.63
N GLY A 177 -11.71 1.32 -19.07
CA GLY A 177 -11.97 -0.08 -19.40
C GLY A 177 -11.57 -0.50 -20.82
N ASN A 178 -10.59 0.17 -21.44
CA ASN A 178 -10.05 -0.23 -22.75
C ASN A 178 -9.02 -1.37 -22.59
N ALA A 179 -9.48 -2.54 -22.14
CA ALA A 179 -8.72 -3.79 -22.15
C ALA A 179 -9.28 -4.76 -23.21
#